data_AF-A0A2X1N6A4-F1
#
_entry.id   AF-A0A2X1N6A4-F1
#
_cell.length_a   1.000
_cell.length_b   1.000
_cell.length_c   1.000
_cell.angle_alpha   90.00
_cell.angle_beta   90.00
_cell.angle_gamma   90.00
#
_symmetry.space_group_name_H-M   'P 1'
#
loop_
_entity.id
_entity.type
_entity.pdbx_description
1 polymer ?
#
loop_
_entity_poly.entity_id
_entity_poly.type
_entity_poly.pdbx_seq_one_letter_code
_entity_poly.pdbx_strand_id
1 'polypeptide(L)' 'MAQVAIITASDSGIGKECALLLAQQGFDIGITWHSDEEGAKDTRVR' A
#
# COMPACT_ATOMS: atom_id res chain seq x y z
N MET A 1 -12.67 8.53 12.60
CA MET A 1 -12.52 8.46 11.13
C MET A 1 -11.05 8.23 10.87
N ALA A 2 -10.67 7.14 10.20
CA ALA A 2 -9.29 6.90 9.82
C ALA A 2 -8.89 7.87 8.70
N GLN A 3 -7.61 8.27 8.66
CA GLN A 3 -7.08 9.05 7.54
C GLN A 3 -6.90 8.12 6.33
N VAL A 4 -7.12 8.64 5.12
CA VAL A 4 -7.02 7.84 3.88
C VAL A 4 -5.74 8.22 3.13
N ALA A 5 -5.01 7.24 2.61
CA ALA A 5 -3.85 7.48 1.73
C ALA A 5 -3.90 6.62 0.46
N ILE A 6 -3.51 7.20 -0.68
CA ILE A 6 -3.30 6.49 -1.94
C ILE A 6 -1.80 6.50 -2.25
N ILE A 7 -1.23 5.32 -2.50
CA ILE A 7 0.21 5.16 -2.69
C ILE A 7 0.48 4.50 -4.04
N THR A 8 1.14 5.23 -4.93
CA THR A 8 1.40 4.78 -6.29
C THR A 8 2.62 3.88 -6.35
N ALA A 9 2.62 2.94 -7.31
CA ALA A 9 3.73 2.00 -7.56
C ALA A 9 4.22 1.30 -6.28
N SER A 10 3.27 0.83 -5.47
CA SER A 10 3.54 0.24 -4.15
C SER A 10 3.38 -1.27 -4.15
N ASP A 11 3.36 -1.91 -5.32
CA ASP A 11 3.49 -3.36 -5.45
C ASP A 11 4.83 -3.91 -4.91
N SER A 12 5.86 -3.06 -4.77
CA SER A 12 7.18 -3.50 -4.32
C SER A 12 8.00 -2.36 -3.69
N GLY A 13 9.19 -2.71 -3.17
CA GLY A 13 10.21 -1.78 -2.72
C GLY A 13 9.74 -0.73 -1.70
N ILE A 14 10.18 0.51 -1.88
CA ILE A 14 9.91 1.62 -0.94
C ILE A 14 8.41 1.93 -0.86
N GLY A 15 7.70 1.88 -2.00
CA GLY A 15 6.26 2.14 -2.02
C GLY A 15 5.49 1.16 -1.15
N LYS A 16 5.85 -0.13 -1.18
CA LYS A 16 5.30 -1.16 -0.31
C LYS A 16 5.56 -0.88 1.18
N GLU A 17 6.80 -0.56 1.55
CA GLU A 17 7.16 -0.27 2.94
C GLU A 17 6.42 0.97 3.47
N CYS A 18 6.25 2.00 2.64
CA CYS A 18 5.42 3.15 3.01
C CYS A 18 3.95 2.78 3.23
N ALA A 19 3.38 1.91 2.38
CA ALA A 19 2.00 1.43 2.54
C ALA A 19 1.81 0.65 3.83
N LEU A 20 2.75 -0.24 4.15
CA LEU A 20 2.73 -1.03 5.39
C LEU A 20 2.86 -0.14 6.63
N LEU A 21 3.75 0.85 6.60
CA LEU A 21 3.93 1.77 7.72
C LEU A 21 2.66 2.60 8.00
N LEU A 22 2.03 3.16 6.96
CA LEU A 22 0.83 3.97 7.13
C LEU A 22 -0.37 3.13 7.58
N ALA A 23 -0.51 1.90 7.06
CA ALA A 23 -1.52 0.97 7.55
C ALA A 23 -1.35 0.66 9.06
N GLN A 24 -0.11 0.42 9.51
CA GLN A 24 0.20 0.22 10.95
C GLN A 24 -0.15 1.46 11.81
N GLN A 25 -0.16 2.65 11.22
CA GLN A 25 -0.57 3.89 11.90
C GLN A 25 -2.10 4.12 11.89
N GLY A 26 -2.87 3.20 11.32
CA GLY A 26 -4.33 3.23 11.32
C GLY A 26 -4.96 4.01 10.17
N PHE A 27 -4.25 4.13 9.04
CA PHE A 27 -4.81 4.69 7.82
C PHE A 27 -5.61 3.63 7.03
N ASP A 28 -6.65 4.08 6.33
CA ASP A 28 -7.26 3.31 5.25
C ASP A 28 -6.44 3.53 3.97
N ILE A 29 -5.93 2.45 3.38
CA ILE A 29 -4.94 2.54 2.29
C ILE A 29 -5.52 2.04 0.97
N GLY A 30 -5.32 2.83 -0.09
CA GLY A 30 -5.40 2.40 -1.48
C GLY A 30 -4.01 2.33 -2.10
N ILE A 31 -3.73 1.31 -2.90
CA ILE A 31 -2.48 1.17 -3.64
C ILE A 31 -2.73 1.10 -5.14
N THR A 32 -1.75 1.53 -5.93
CA THR A 32 -1.73 1.26 -7.37
C THR A 32 -0.47 0.49 -7.76
N TRP A 33 -0.59 -0.29 -8.81
CA TRP A 33 0.50 -1.04 -9.45
C TRP A 33 0.36 -0.89 -10.97
N HIS A 34 1.42 -1.28 -11.70
CA HIS A 34 1.38 -1.29 -13.16
C HIS A 34 1.46 -2.70 -13.73
N SER A 35 2.56 -3.43 -13.45
CA SER A 35 2.85 -4.72 -14.08
C SER A 35 2.91 -5.90 -13.12
N ASP A 36 3.07 -5.65 -11.81
CA ASP A 36 3.19 -6.69 -10.78
C ASP A 36 1.95 -6.74 -9.89
N GLU A 37 0.92 -7.44 -10.36
CA GLU A 37 -0.32 -7.62 -9.60
C GLU A 37 -0.12 -8.49 -8.36
N GLU A 38 0.78 -9.48 -8.42
CA GLU A 38 1.05 -10.35 -7.27
C GLU A 38 1.79 -9.58 -6.17
N GLY A 39 2.74 -8.72 -6.53
CA GLY A 39 3.35 -7.76 -5.60
C GLY A 39 2.30 -6.87 -4.93
N ALA A 40 1.32 -6.35 -5.68
CA ALA A 40 0.21 -5.58 -5.13
C ALA A 40 -0.65 -6.38 -4.14
N LYS A 41 -0.93 -7.66 -4.43
CA LYS A 41 -1.66 -8.56 -3.53
C LYS A 41 -0.89 -8.85 -2.24
N ASP A 42 0.43 -8.95 -2.31
CA ASP A 42 1.29 -9.14 -1.15
C ASP A 42 1.44 -7.86 -0.31
N THR A 43 1.47 -6.68 -0.96
CA THR A 43 1.40 -5.38 -0.25
C THR A 43 0.06 -5.17 0.45
N ARG A 44 -1.02 -5.85 0.04
CA ARG A 44 -2.35 -5.67 0.61
C ARG A 44 -2.37 -5.99 2.11
N VAL A 45 -2.36 -4.93 2.90
CA VAL A 45 -2.56 -4.98 4.35
C VAL A 45 -4.05 -5.19 4.63
N ARG A 46 -4.38 -6.07 5.58
CA ARG A 46 -5.75 -6.30 6.04
C ARG A 46 -6.17 -5.27 7.08
#